data_AF-A0A1C5C273-F1
#
_entry.id   AF-A0A1C5C273-F1
#
_cell.length_a   1.000
_cell.length_b   1.000
_cell.length_c   1.000
_cell.angle_alpha   90.00
_cell.angle_beta   90.00
_cell.angle_gamma   90.00
#
_symmetry.space_group_name_H-M   'P 1'
#
loop_
_entity.id
_entity.type
_entity.pdbx_description
1 polymer ?
#
loop_
_entity_poly.entity_id
_entity_poly.type
_entity_poly.pdbx_seq_one_letter_code
_entity_poly.pdbx_strand_id
1 'polypeptide(L)' 'MTLERHRGLTEQASDAAVDQACRMLWLPTIRAQFSELAEAAARDQTSLRAFDLDANPNIDALATRRSAARSRASPVSPG' A
#
# COMPACT_ATOMS: atom_id res chain seq x y z
N MET A 1 -9.41 16.73 13.67
CA MET A 1 -8.31 16.28 12.79
C MET A 1 -8.92 15.48 11.66
N THR A 2 -9.27 16.16 10.57
CA THR A 2 -9.76 15.54 9.35
C THR A 2 -8.63 14.71 8.74
N LEU A 3 -8.78 13.39 8.74
CA LEU A 3 -7.90 12.51 7.99
C LEU A 3 -8.15 12.80 6.51
N GLU A 4 -7.29 13.63 5.92
CA GLU A 4 -7.25 13.85 4.48
C GLU A 4 -7.23 12.46 3.81
N ARG A 5 -8.34 12.13 3.14
CA ARG A 5 -8.46 10.91 2.36
C ARG A 5 -7.44 11.04 1.24
N HIS A 6 -6.25 10.50 1.47
CA HIS A 6 -5.23 10.32 0.46
C HIS A 6 -5.89 9.56 -0.69
N ARG A 7 -6.24 10.28 -1.76
CA ARG A 7 -6.67 9.68 -3.02
C ARG A 7 -5.61 8.65 -3.36
N GLY A 8 -6.04 7.42 -3.64
CA GLY A 8 -5.17 6.25 -3.76
C GLY A 8 -3.88 6.60 -4.49
N LEU A 9 -2.79 6.74 -3.74
CA LEU A 9 -1.47 6.97 -4.28
C LEU A 9 -1.11 5.72 -5.07
N THR A 10 -0.71 5.91 -6.33
CA THR A 10 -0.12 4.83 -7.11
C THR A 10 1.22 4.45 -6.48
N GLU A 11 1.65 3.21 -6.67
CA GLU A 11 2.92 2.71 -6.14
C GLU A 11 4.09 3.62 -6.57
N GLN A 12 4.09 4.01 -7.86
CA GLN A 12 5.02 4.99 -8.40
C GLN A 12 4.97 6.38 -7.72
N ALA A 13 3.77 6.87 -7.38
CA ALA A 13 3.64 8.15 -6.67
C ALA A 13 4.15 8.05 -5.23
N SER A 14 3.98 6.89 -4.60
CA SER A 14 4.51 6.61 -3.27
C SER A 14 6.04 6.58 -3.29
N ASP A 15 6.64 5.88 -4.25
CA ASP A 15 8.11 5.81 -4.40
C ASP A 15 8.73 7.18 -4.65
N ALA A 16 8.10 8.00 -5.52
CA ALA A 16 8.54 9.36 -5.78
C ALA A 16 8.47 10.25 -4.52
N ALA A 17 7.41 10.10 -3.72
CA ALA A 17 7.26 10.84 -2.47
C ALA A 17 8.33 10.43 -1.44
N VAL A 18 8.67 9.15 -1.35
CA VAL A 18 9.73 8.66 -0.46
C VAL A 18 11.11 9.15 -0.91
N ASP A 19 11.42 9.11 -2.21
CA ASP A 19 12.69 9.63 -2.74
C ASP A 19 12.84 11.13 -2.44
N GLN A 20 11.77 11.91 -2.65
CA GLN A 20 11.73 13.34 -2.32
C GLN A 20 11.97 13.57 -0.81
N ALA A 21 11.30 12.80 0.06
CA ALA A 21 11.48 12.92 1.51
C ALA A 21 12.92 12.60 1.94
N CYS A 22 13.52 11.52 1.41
CA CYS A 22 14.89 11.14 1.73
C CYS A 22 15.90 12.21 1.29
N ARG A 23 15.64 12.91 0.17
CA ARG A 23 16.46 14.05 -0.27
C ARG A 23 16.30 15.28 0.62
N MET A 24 15.08 15.59 1.06
CA MET A 24 14.85 16.73 1.96
C MET A 24 15.48 16.53 3.34
N LEU A 25 15.46 15.28 3.83
CA LEU A 25 15.96 14.91 5.16
C LEU A 25 17.43 14.47 5.16
N TRP A 26 18.11 14.49 4.01
CA TRP A 26 19.49 14.00 3.84
C TRP A 26 19.70 12.60 4.40
N LEU A 27 18.85 11.65 3.99
CA LEU A 27 18.92 10.24 4.37
C LEU A 27 19.43 9.37 3.22
N PRO A 28 20.71 9.47 2.80
CA PRO A 28 21.22 8.76 1.62
C PRO A 28 21.20 7.24 1.79
N THR A 29 21.47 6.72 3.00
CA THR A 29 21.46 5.28 3.28
C THR A 29 20.05 4.70 3.16
N ILE A 30 19.06 5.36 3.75
CA ILE A 30 17.66 4.92 3.67
C ILE A 30 17.19 4.95 2.21
N ARG A 31 17.54 5.99 1.45
CA ARG A 31 17.21 6.09 0.02
C ARG A 31 17.77 4.93 -0.79
N ALA A 32 19.00 4.51 -0.50
CA ALA A 32 19.65 3.41 -1.19
C ALA A 32 19.05 2.04 -0.84
N GLN A 33 18.62 1.86 0.41
CA GLN A 33 18.07 0.60 0.92
C GLN A 33 16.55 0.47 0.73
N PHE A 34 15.86 1.57 0.41
CA PHE A 34 14.40 1.63 0.42
C PHE A 34 13.74 0.54 -0.44
N SER A 35 14.22 0.30 -1.65
CA SER A 35 13.63 -0.70 -2.55
C SER A 35 13.69 -2.11 -1.96
N GLU A 36 14.82 -2.48 -1.35
CA GLU A 36 15.01 -3.80 -0.73
C GLU A 36 14.12 -3.95 0.50
N LEU A 37 14.06 -2.91 1.34
CA LEU A 37 13.22 -2.88 2.53
C LEU A 37 11.72 -2.92 2.18
N ALA A 38 11.30 -2.21 1.13
CA ALA A 38 9.92 -2.20 0.66
C ALA A 38 9.50 -3.58 0.12
N GLU A 39 10.39 -4.24 -0.64
CA GLU A 39 10.13 -5.56 -1.19
C GLU A 39 10.11 -6.63 -0.08
N ALA A 40 11.02 -6.55 0.90
CA ALA A 40 11.00 -7.41 2.09
C ALA A 40 9.70 -7.22 2.89
N ALA A 41 9.28 -5.97 3.13
CA ALA A 41 8.04 -5.67 3.82
C ALA A 41 6.79 -6.18 3.06
N ALA A 42 6.80 -6.11 1.72
CA ALA A 42 5.71 -6.63 0.90
C ALA A 42 5.61 -8.17 0.99
N ARG A 43 6.76 -8.87 1.00
CA ARG A 43 6.83 -10.31 1.23
C ARG A 43 6.33 -10.67 2.62
N ASP A 44 6.81 -9.99 3.66
CA ASP A 44 6.40 -10.23 5.04
C ASP A 44 4.90 -10.00 5.24
N GLN A 45 4.35 -8.92 4.67
CA GLN A 45 2.92 -8.65 4.73
C GLN A 45 2.08 -9.68 3.96
N THR A 46 2.65 -10.29 2.91
CA THR A 46 2.02 -11.39 2.18
C THR A 46 2.04 -12.67 3.01
N SER A 47 3.18 -12.99 3.63
CA SER A 47 3.32 -14.14 4.54
C SER A 47 2.41 -14.03 5.76
N LEU A 48 2.33 -12.85 6.37
CA LEU A 48 1.43 -12.60 7.50
C LEU A 48 -0.03 -12.77 7.09
N ARG A 49 -0.44 -12.22 5.94
CA ARG A 49 -1.80 -12.45 5.42
C ARG A 49 -2.06 -13.92 5.15
N ALA A 50 -1.12 -14.64 4.55
CA ALA A 50 -1.26 -16.07 4.31
C ALA A 50 -1.44 -16.86 5.62
N PHE A 51 -0.66 -16.52 6.66
CA PHE A 51 -0.82 -17.10 8.00
C PHE A 51 -2.18 -16.77 8.62
N ASP A 52 -2.61 -15.51 8.57
CA ASP A 52 -3.91 -15.09 9.12
C ASP A 52 -5.09 -15.74 8.38
N LEU A 53 -4.95 -16.00 7.07
CA LEU A 53 -5.95 -16.71 6.26
C LEU A 53 -6.04 -18.19 6.64
N ASP A 54 -4.89 -18.84 6.82
CA ASP A 54 -4.82 -20.23 7.29
C ASP A 54 -5.40 -20.38 8.69
N ALA A 55 -5.09 -19.43 9.58
CA ALA A 55 -5.61 -19.39 10.95
C ALA A 55 -7.10 -19.00 11.02
N ASN A 56 -7.62 -18.21 10.06
CA ASN A 56 -9.02 -17.77 10.02
C ASN A 56 -9.55 -17.58 8.58
N PRO A 57 -10.35 -18.53 8.07
CA PRO A 57 -10.82 -18.51 6.68
C PRO A 57 -11.80 -17.36 6.34
N ASN A 58 -12.34 -16.63 7.32
CA ASN A 58 -13.26 -15.50 7.06
C ASN A 58 -12.53 -14.23 6.59
N ILE A 59 -11.23 -14.12 6.87
CA ILE A 59 -10.42 -12.93 6.58
C ILE A 59 -10.25 -12.71 5.07
N ASP A 60 -10.08 -13.78 4.27
CA ASP A 60 -9.99 -13.68 2.80
C ASP A 60 -11.27 -13.13 2.16
N ALA A 61 -12.43 -13.57 2.66
CA ALA A 61 -13.73 -13.10 2.18
C ALA A 61 -13.93 -11.59 2.46
N LEU A 62 -13.45 -11.10 3.60
CA LEU A 62 -13.48 -9.67 3.92
C LEU A 62 -12.52 -8.86 3.03
N ALA A 63 -11.31 -9.38 2.78
CA ALA A 63 -10.33 -8.75 1.89
C ALA A 63 -10.89 -8.64 0.45
N THR A 64 -11.51 -9.70 -0.04
CA THR A 64 -12.20 -9.75 -1.34
C THR A 64 -13.38 -8.78 -1.41
N ARG A 65 -14.20 -8.68 -0.35
CA ARG A 65 -15.29 -7.68 -0.30
C ARG A 65 -14.77 -6.24 -0.32
N ARG A 66 -13.65 -5.98 0.37
CA ARG A 66 -13.03 -4.64 0.41
C ARG A 66 -12.44 -4.23 -0.94
N SER A 67 -11.77 -5.14 -1.64
CA SER A 67 -11.23 -4.88 -2.99
C SER A 67 -12.35 -4.67 -4.01
N ALA A 68 -13.41 -5.48 -3.96
CA ALA A 68 -14.57 -5.34 -4.84
C ALA A 68 -15.44 -4.10 -4.53
N ALA A 69 -15.41 -3.60 -3.29
CA ALA A 69 -16.02 -2.31 -2.95
C ALA A 69 -15.20 -1.13 -3.50
N ARG A 70 -13.86 -1.27 -3.53
CA ARG A 70 -12.96 -0.24 -4.08
C ARG A 70 -13.05 -0.13 -5.60
N SER A 71 -13.19 -1.25 -6.33
CA SER A 71 -13.37 -1.23 -7.80
C SER A 71 -14.72 -0.64 -8.22
N ARG A 72 -15.77 -0.87 -7.43
CA ARG A 72 -17.11 -0.30 -7.67
C ARG A 72 -17.25 1.18 -7.31
N ALA A 73 -16.34 1.71 -6.49
CA ALA A 73 -16.35 3.12 -6.08
C ALA A 73 -15.67 4.05 -7.08
N SER A 74 -15.23 3.57 -8.25
CA SER A 74 -14.76 4.43 -9.34
C SER A 74 -15.98 5.01 -10.06
N PRO A 75 -16.26 6.33 -9.99
CA PRO A 75 -17.37 6.90 -10.71
C PRO A 75 -17.09 6.80 -12.20
N VAL A 76 -17.93 6.05 -12.90
CA VAL A 76 -18.11 6.22 -14.35
C VAL A 76 -18.36 7.71 -14.59
N SER A 77 -17.44 8.37 -15.30
CA SER A 77 -17.61 9.74 -15.73
C SER A 77 -18.55 9.72 -16.94
N PRO A 78 -19.77 10.27 -16.86
CA PRO A 78 -20.55 10.51 -18.07
C PRO A 78 -19.94 11.72 -18.80
N GLY A 79 -19.75 11.58 -20.11
CA GLY A 79 -19.34 12.66 -21.01
C GLY A 79 -20.48 13.63 -21.30
#